data_AF-A0A944VT37-F1
#
_entry.id   AF-A0A944VT37-F1
#
_cell.length_a   1.000
_cell.length_b   1.000
_cell.length_c   1.000
_cell.angle_alpha   90.00
_cell.angle_beta   90.00
_cell.angle_gamma   90.00
#
_symmetry.space_group_name_H-M   'P 1'
#
loop_
_entity.id
_entity.type
_entity.pdbx_description
1 polymer ?
#
loop_
_entity_poly.entity_id
_entity_poly.type
_entity_poly.pdbx_seq_one_letter_code
_entity_poly.pdbx_strand_id
1 'polypeptide(L)'
;MNIKKILIFSLFFSFCSPSANEGIVSLSNETTTTLIVAEEDYPIILTQCLNEEKGYNILTPFDVQDLKTTLDQMSNTKDERTQLLEDVDFCVNKYNLFSESNTTNPDELAKLYDENLELAKCLREKGLNVPEPNQQEPKLDLTNLKKSKEDITLLLQECGFSK
;
A
#
# COMPACT_ATOMS: atom_id res chain seq x y z
N MET A 1 73.70 -2.14 -5.30
CA MET A 1 74.03 -2.29 -3.87
C MET A 1 74.13 -0.91 -3.24
N ASN A 2 73.16 -0.53 -2.42
CA ASN A 2 73.38 0.18 -1.16
C ASN A 2 72.05 0.26 -0.40
N ILE A 3 72.12 -0.24 0.82
CA ILE A 3 71.06 -0.40 1.80
C ILE A 3 70.94 0.90 2.60
N LYS A 4 69.73 1.45 2.74
CA LYS A 4 69.29 2.05 4.01
C LYS A 4 67.81 1.76 4.24
N LYS A 5 67.55 0.97 5.28
CA LYS A 5 66.23 0.79 5.91
C LYS A 5 65.83 2.12 6.55
N ILE A 6 64.68 2.67 6.18
CA ILE A 6 63.96 3.64 6.99
C ILE A 6 62.56 3.06 7.21
N LEU A 7 62.40 2.47 8.39
CA LEU A 7 61.11 2.15 9.00
C LEU A 7 60.57 3.45 9.59
N ILE A 8 59.49 4.00 9.02
CA ILE A 8 58.63 4.95 9.72
C ILE A 8 57.23 4.35 9.73
N PHE A 9 56.93 3.72 10.86
CA PHE A 9 55.64 3.21 11.28
C PHE A 9 54.87 4.42 11.85
N SER A 10 53.97 5.01 11.08
CA SER A 10 53.07 6.06 11.60
C SER A 10 51.67 5.48 11.77
N LEU A 11 51.44 5.02 13.00
CA LEU A 11 50.14 4.70 13.58
C LEU A 11 49.31 5.99 13.65
N PHE A 12 48.28 6.11 12.81
CA PHE A 12 47.16 7.00 13.11
C PHE A 12 46.19 6.27 14.04
N PHE A 13 46.55 6.21 15.33
CA PHE A 13 45.59 5.99 16.41
C PHE A 13 44.94 7.33 16.74
N SER A 14 43.83 7.65 16.08
CA SER A 14 42.84 8.53 16.68
C SER A 14 41.93 7.67 17.55
N PHE A 15 42.19 7.73 18.85
CA PHE A 15 41.35 7.17 19.90
C PHE A 15 39.93 7.79 19.80
N CYS A 16 38.94 6.97 19.46
CA CYS A 16 37.56 7.26 19.82
C CYS A 16 37.32 6.61 21.19
N SER A 17 37.14 7.43 22.23
CA SER A 17 36.76 6.94 23.56
C SER A 17 35.32 6.41 23.56
N PRO A 18 35.00 5.38 24.36
CA PRO A 18 33.64 4.88 24.51
C PRO A 18 32.89 5.73 25.54
N SER A 19 31.75 6.33 25.16
CA SER A 19 30.72 6.70 26.12
C SER A 19 29.62 5.65 26.07
N ALA A 20 29.65 4.76 27.06
CA ALA A 20 28.67 3.72 27.28
C ALA A 20 27.43 4.31 27.97
N ASN A 21 26.37 4.57 27.21
CA ASN A 21 25.05 4.78 27.80
C ASN A 21 24.00 4.24 26.83
N GLU A 22 23.52 3.05 27.18
CA GLU A 22 22.29 2.46 26.67
C GLU A 22 21.18 3.50 26.66
N GLY A 23 20.60 3.67 25.49
CA GLY A 23 19.30 4.30 25.30
C GLY A 23 18.57 3.44 24.29
N ILE A 24 18.11 2.26 24.73
CA ILE A 24 16.98 1.63 24.06
C ILE A 24 15.87 2.68 24.01
N VAL A 25 15.62 3.22 22.83
CA VAL A 25 14.46 4.07 22.60
C VAL A 25 13.27 3.15 22.76
N SER A 26 12.64 3.19 23.94
CA SER A 26 11.28 2.73 24.11
C SER A 26 10.43 3.46 23.09
N LEU A 27 10.08 2.78 22.00
CA LEU A 27 9.06 3.24 21.07
C LEU A 27 7.70 2.97 21.72
N SER A 28 7.40 3.75 22.76
CA SER A 28 6.04 3.88 23.29
C SER A 28 5.38 5.05 22.56
N ASN A 29 5.01 4.81 21.30
CA ASN A 29 4.10 5.70 20.58
C ASN A 29 2.82 4.93 20.27
N GLU A 30 1.92 4.88 21.24
CA GLU A 30 0.49 5.03 20.96
C GLU A 30 0.32 6.41 20.31
N THR A 31 0.59 6.48 19.03
CA THR A 31 0.31 7.65 18.21
C THR A 31 -0.17 7.08 16.88
N THR A 32 -1.48 7.16 16.67
CA THR A 32 -2.12 6.96 15.37
C THR A 32 -1.66 8.10 14.45
N THR A 33 -0.40 8.09 14.09
CA THR A 33 0.17 8.88 13.00
C THR A 33 -0.20 8.10 11.75
N THR A 34 -1.05 8.68 10.91
CA THR A 34 -1.19 8.23 9.52
C THR A 34 0.20 8.26 8.91
N LEU A 35 0.85 7.09 8.82
CA LEU A 35 2.19 6.95 8.25
C LEU A 35 2.06 7.30 6.77
N ILE A 36 2.58 8.47 6.39
CA ILE A 36 2.84 8.77 4.98
C ILE A 36 4.05 7.92 4.63
N VAL A 37 3.79 6.72 4.12
CA VAL A 37 4.81 5.79 3.65
C VAL A 37 5.25 6.24 2.26
N ALA A 38 6.56 6.38 2.06
CA ALA A 38 7.11 6.68 0.75
C ALA A 38 6.96 5.46 -0.18
N GLU A 39 6.68 5.68 -1.47
CA GLU A 39 6.38 4.59 -2.42
C GLU A 39 7.54 3.59 -2.53
N GLU A 40 8.79 4.07 -2.41
CA GLU A 40 9.99 3.24 -2.37
C GLU A 40 10.02 2.23 -1.21
N ASP A 41 9.30 2.50 -0.12
CA ASP A 41 9.26 1.66 1.06
C ASP A 41 8.11 0.64 1.01
N TYR A 42 7.22 0.70 0.02
CA TYR A 42 6.06 -0.22 -0.06
C TYR A 42 6.46 -1.71 -0.06
N PRO A 43 7.46 -2.17 -0.84
CA PRO A 43 7.88 -3.57 -0.80
C PRO A 43 8.42 -3.99 0.58
N ILE A 44 9.10 -3.07 1.27
CA ILE A 44 9.68 -3.29 2.60
C ILE A 44 8.55 -3.47 3.62
N ILE A 45 7.58 -2.55 3.63
CA ILE A 45 6.47 -2.58 4.58
C ILE A 45 5.54 -3.76 4.32
N LEU A 46 5.25 -4.08 3.05
CA LEU A 46 4.44 -5.25 2.71
C LEU A 46 5.13 -6.54 3.20
N THR A 47 6.44 -6.67 2.95
CA THR A 47 7.21 -7.84 3.42
C THR A 47 7.25 -7.91 4.95
N GLN A 48 7.44 -6.79 5.63
CA GLN A 48 7.44 -6.74 7.08
C GLN A 48 6.09 -7.20 7.65
N CYS A 49 4.98 -6.69 7.12
CA CYS A 49 3.64 -7.10 7.55
C CYS A 49 3.40 -8.60 7.34
N LEU A 50 3.77 -9.13 6.18
CA LEU A 50 3.63 -10.56 5.88
C LEU A 50 4.48 -11.42 6.83
N ASN A 51 5.69 -11.00 7.15
CA ASN A 51 6.56 -11.76 8.05
C ASN A 51 6.11 -11.68 9.51
N GLU A 52 5.80 -10.47 10.00
CA GLU A 52 5.53 -10.23 11.42
C GLU A 52 4.09 -10.59 11.82
N GLU A 53 3.11 -10.39 10.94
CA GLU A 53 1.69 -10.55 11.27
C GLU A 53 1.09 -11.83 10.72
N LYS A 54 1.60 -12.32 9.58
CA LYS A 54 1.08 -13.50 8.89
C LYS A 54 2.01 -14.71 8.99
N GLY A 55 3.23 -14.50 9.49
CA GLY A 55 4.19 -15.58 9.76
C GLY A 55 4.88 -16.11 8.50
N TYR A 56 4.92 -15.32 7.42
CA TYR A 56 5.73 -15.66 6.26
C TYR A 56 7.23 -15.50 6.57
N ASN A 57 8.06 -16.06 5.70
CA ASN A 57 9.51 -15.89 5.74
C ASN A 57 10.00 -15.42 4.37
N ILE A 58 9.58 -14.20 4.01
CA ILE A 58 9.91 -13.53 2.76
C ILE A 58 11.18 -12.72 2.98
N LEU A 59 12.17 -12.90 2.11
CA LEU A 59 13.30 -11.99 2.05
C LEU A 59 12.82 -10.66 1.45
N THR A 60 13.16 -9.55 2.08
CA THR A 60 12.79 -8.21 1.58
C THR A 60 13.28 -8.04 0.15
N PRO A 61 12.37 -7.91 -0.83
CA PRO A 61 12.72 -7.80 -2.23
C PRO A 61 13.24 -6.41 -2.56
N PHE A 62 14.02 -6.31 -3.63
CA PHE A 62 14.64 -5.06 -4.05
C PHE A 62 13.65 -4.09 -4.72
N ASP A 63 12.64 -4.62 -5.40
CA ASP A 63 11.58 -3.86 -6.08
C ASP A 63 10.25 -4.64 -6.12
N VAL A 64 9.21 -4.01 -6.67
CA VAL A 64 7.86 -4.59 -6.78
C VAL A 64 7.83 -5.85 -7.67
N GLN A 65 8.66 -5.91 -8.70
CA GLN A 65 8.70 -7.06 -9.62
C GLN A 65 9.35 -8.28 -8.97
N ASP A 66 10.40 -8.05 -8.19
CA ASP A 66 11.06 -9.06 -7.36
C ASP A 66 10.13 -9.57 -6.25
N LEU A 67 9.37 -8.66 -5.63
CA LEU A 67 8.32 -9.03 -4.66
C LEU A 67 7.26 -9.93 -5.29
N LYS A 68 6.72 -9.52 -6.44
CA LYS A 68 5.71 -10.31 -7.16
C LYS A 68 6.22 -11.71 -7.48
N THR A 69 7.46 -11.80 -7.95
CA THR A 69 8.09 -13.08 -8.30
C THR A 69 8.25 -13.97 -7.07
N THR A 70 8.69 -13.39 -5.96
CA THR A 70 8.83 -14.10 -4.68
C THR A 70 7.49 -14.62 -4.18
N LEU A 71 6.45 -13.79 -4.19
CA LEU A 71 5.09 -14.19 -3.78
C LEU A 71 4.52 -15.29 -4.70
N ASP A 72 4.69 -15.17 -6.02
CA ASP A 72 4.23 -16.19 -6.98
C ASP A 72 4.92 -17.56 -6.76
N GLN A 73 6.17 -17.58 -6.27
CA GLN A 73 6.93 -18.80 -5.99
C GLN A 73 6.61 -19.45 -4.63
N MET A 74 5.98 -18.72 -3.71
CA MET A 74 5.69 -19.22 -2.36
C MET A 74 4.49 -20.16 -2.29
N SER A 75 3.62 -20.12 -3.29
CA SER A 75 2.42 -20.93 -3.33
C SER A 75 2.57 -22.08 -4.33
N ASN A 76 2.32 -23.32 -3.87
CA ASN A 76 2.35 -24.51 -4.72
C ASN A 76 0.94 -25.03 -5.03
N THR A 77 -0.07 -24.61 -4.27
CA THR A 77 -1.46 -25.01 -4.42
C THR A 77 -2.41 -23.82 -4.57
N LYS A 78 -3.60 -24.03 -5.13
CA LYS A 78 -4.60 -22.96 -5.28
C LYS A 78 -5.06 -22.38 -3.94
N ASP A 79 -5.16 -23.22 -2.91
CA ASP A 79 -5.62 -22.80 -1.59
C ASP A 79 -4.55 -21.94 -0.89
N GLU A 80 -3.28 -22.37 -0.92
CA GLU A 80 -2.15 -21.54 -0.45
C GLU A 80 -2.07 -20.21 -1.20
N ARG A 81 -2.35 -20.20 -2.51
CA ARG A 81 -2.33 -18.98 -3.32
C ARG A 81 -3.41 -18.03 -2.86
N THR A 82 -4.60 -18.55 -2.60
CA THR A 82 -5.76 -17.76 -2.16
C THR A 82 -5.48 -17.14 -0.80
N GLN A 83 -4.99 -17.93 0.15
CA GLN A 83 -4.61 -17.44 1.48
C GLN A 83 -3.50 -16.39 1.41
N LEU A 84 -2.47 -16.61 0.58
CA LEU A 84 -1.41 -15.63 0.36
C LEU A 84 -1.95 -14.30 -0.19
N LEU A 85 -2.89 -14.35 -1.13
CA LEU A 85 -3.50 -13.14 -1.69
C LEU A 85 -4.37 -12.39 -0.67
N GLU A 86 -5.12 -13.10 0.17
CA GLU A 86 -5.90 -12.51 1.27
C GLU A 86 -4.99 -11.83 2.31
N ASP A 87 -3.84 -12.45 2.61
CA ASP A 87 -2.85 -11.90 3.54
C ASP A 87 -2.13 -10.68 2.97
N VAL A 88 -1.81 -10.69 1.67
CA VAL A 88 -1.29 -9.53 0.95
C VAL A 88 -2.30 -8.38 0.97
N ASP A 89 -3.56 -8.64 0.66
CA ASP A 89 -4.63 -7.64 0.67
C ASP A 89 -4.79 -7.00 2.07
N PHE A 90 -4.78 -7.82 3.12
CA PHE A 90 -4.78 -7.34 4.50
C PHE A 90 -3.63 -6.35 4.77
N CYS A 91 -2.41 -6.70 4.39
CA CYS A 91 -1.23 -5.87 4.63
C CYS A 91 -1.24 -4.58 3.81
N VAL A 92 -1.63 -4.66 2.53
CA VAL A 92 -1.78 -3.50 1.64
C VAL A 92 -2.78 -2.52 2.22
N ASN A 93 -3.95 -2.99 2.64
CA ASN A 93 -5.01 -2.16 3.21
C ASN A 93 -4.61 -1.56 4.57
N LYS A 94 -3.96 -2.33 5.44
CA LYS A 94 -3.55 -1.88 6.77
C LYS A 94 -2.59 -0.69 6.71
N TYR A 95 -1.65 -0.72 5.76
CA TYR A 95 -0.62 0.31 5.62
C TYR A 95 -0.89 1.30 4.48
N ASN A 96 -2.06 1.20 3.83
CA ASN A 96 -2.43 2.02 2.67
C ASN A 96 -1.35 2.00 1.57
N LEU A 97 -0.75 0.83 1.34
CA LEU A 97 0.29 0.65 0.33
C LEU A 97 -0.33 0.67 -1.06
N PHE A 98 0.42 1.12 -2.06
CA PHE A 98 0.03 1.12 -3.48
C PHE A 98 -1.25 1.91 -3.83
N SER A 99 -1.79 2.69 -2.88
CA SER A 99 -3.02 3.49 -3.06
C SER A 99 -2.91 4.58 -4.12
N GLU A 100 -1.70 5.00 -4.51
CA GLU A 100 -1.50 5.95 -5.63
C GLU A 100 -1.36 5.26 -6.99
N SER A 101 -1.27 3.93 -7.04
CA SER A 101 -1.26 3.17 -8.29
C SER A 101 -2.68 2.75 -8.69
N ASN A 102 -3.55 3.73 -8.96
CA ASN A 102 -4.68 3.53 -9.87
C ASN A 102 -4.16 3.29 -11.30
N THR A 103 -3.33 2.27 -11.50
CA THR A 103 -3.18 1.60 -12.78
C THR A 103 -4.30 0.57 -12.89
N THR A 104 -5.54 1.04 -12.73
CA THR A 104 -6.70 0.23 -13.11
C THR A 104 -6.46 -0.19 -14.56
N ASN A 105 -6.53 -1.49 -14.84
CA ASN A 105 -6.46 -1.99 -16.21
C ASN A 105 -7.34 -1.08 -17.08
N PRO A 106 -6.86 -0.55 -18.23
CA PRO A 106 -7.66 0.36 -19.05
C PRO A 106 -9.08 -0.15 -19.35
N ASP A 107 -9.24 -1.47 -19.49
CA ASP A 107 -10.55 -2.11 -19.69
C ASP A 107 -11.42 -2.07 -18.43
N GLU A 108 -10.82 -2.26 -17.25
CA GLU A 108 -11.49 -2.18 -15.96
C GLU A 108 -11.83 -0.73 -15.59
N LEU A 109 -10.98 0.23 -15.96
CA LEU A 109 -11.25 1.66 -15.80
C LEU A 109 -12.40 2.10 -16.70
N ALA A 110 -12.42 1.63 -17.94
CA ALA A 110 -13.52 1.88 -18.88
C ALA A 110 -14.83 1.27 -18.37
N LYS A 111 -14.78 0.01 -17.90
CA LYS A 111 -15.94 -0.65 -17.30
C LYS A 111 -16.46 0.12 -16.07
N LEU A 112 -15.56 0.51 -15.17
CA LEU A 112 -15.90 1.30 -13.97
C LEU A 112 -16.52 2.65 -14.35
N TYR A 113 -16.00 3.31 -15.39
CA TYR A 113 -16.57 4.55 -15.90
C TYR A 113 -17.99 4.35 -16.44
N ASP A 114 -18.22 3.32 -17.26
CA ASP A 114 -19.53 3.02 -17.85
C ASP A 114 -20.57 2.69 -16.76
N GLU A 115 -20.21 1.87 -15.78
CA GLU A 115 -21.06 1.50 -14.65
C GLU A 115 -21.44 2.73 -13.80
N ASN A 116 -20.47 3.58 -13.47
CA ASN A 116 -20.72 4.80 -12.72
C ASN A 116 -21.52 5.83 -13.51
N LEU A 117 -21.32 5.89 -14.84
CA LEU A 117 -22.10 6.77 -15.70
C LEU A 117 -23.58 6.35 -15.74
N GLU A 118 -23.86 5.05 -15.83
CA GLU A 118 -25.22 4.50 -15.76
C GLU A 118 -25.86 4.76 -14.40
N LEU A 119 -25.12 4.50 -13.32
CA LEU A 119 -25.57 4.78 -11.95
C LEU A 119 -25.89 6.27 -11.75
N ALA A 120 -25.02 7.18 -12.23
CA ALA A 120 -25.25 8.62 -12.15
C ALA A 120 -26.52 9.06 -12.88
N LYS A 121 -26.80 8.44 -14.04
CA LYS A 121 -28.04 8.71 -14.79
C LYS A 121 -29.26 8.27 -14.01
N CYS A 122 -29.26 7.03 -13.49
CA CYS A 122 -30.37 6.52 -12.68
C CYS A 122 -30.63 7.40 -11.44
N LEU A 123 -29.59 7.78 -10.70
CA LEU A 123 -29.75 8.65 -9.52
C LEU A 123 -30.33 10.02 -9.88
N ARG A 124 -29.96 10.59 -11.04
CA ARG A 124 -30.53 11.85 -11.55
C ARG A 124 -31.99 11.70 -11.94
N GLU A 125 -32.38 10.60 -12.58
CA GLU A 125 -33.79 10.29 -12.87
C GLU A 125 -34.63 10.17 -11.59
N LYS A 126 -34.02 9.70 -10.50
CA LYS A 126 -34.63 9.63 -9.16
C LYS A 126 -34.61 10.97 -8.40
N GLY A 127 -34.10 12.04 -9.02
CA GLY A 127 -34.12 13.39 -8.49
C GLY A 127 -32.93 13.76 -7.59
N LEU A 128 -31.83 13.01 -7.64
CA LEU A 128 -30.58 13.39 -6.98
C LEU A 128 -29.70 14.25 -7.89
N ASN A 129 -29.04 15.25 -7.32
CA ASN A 129 -28.07 16.07 -8.04
C ASN A 129 -26.68 15.46 -7.90
N VAL A 130 -26.35 14.52 -8.79
CA VAL A 130 -25.05 13.83 -8.85
C VAL A 130 -24.26 14.38 -10.04
N PRO A 131 -23.00 14.81 -9.87
CA PRO A 131 -22.14 15.23 -10.98
C PRO A 131 -21.82 14.06 -11.91
N GLU A 132 -21.51 14.34 -13.18
CA GLU A 132 -21.07 13.29 -14.10
C GLU A 132 -19.64 12.83 -13.78
N PRO A 133 -19.37 11.52 -13.77
CA PRO A 133 -18.01 11.02 -13.62
C PRO A 133 -17.19 11.37 -14.87
N ASN A 134 -15.88 11.41 -14.73
CA ASN A 134 -14.96 11.63 -15.85
C ASN A 134 -13.90 10.51 -15.91
N GLN A 135 -13.13 10.44 -16.99
CA GLN A 135 -12.18 9.34 -17.17
C GLN A 135 -10.99 9.37 -16.19
N GLN A 136 -10.69 10.53 -15.61
CA GLN A 136 -9.61 10.70 -14.63
C GLN A 136 -10.12 10.34 -13.22
N GLU A 137 -11.39 10.63 -12.95
CA GLU A 137 -12.11 10.32 -11.71
C GLU A 137 -13.44 9.64 -12.07
N PRO A 138 -13.43 8.32 -12.35
CA PRO A 138 -14.63 7.59 -12.76
C PRO A 138 -15.59 7.33 -11.60
N LYS A 139 -15.14 7.51 -10.35
CA LYS A 139 -15.95 7.29 -9.14
C LYS A 139 -16.96 8.43 -8.94
N LEU A 140 -18.17 8.10 -8.49
CA LEU A 140 -19.20 9.10 -8.19
C LEU A 140 -18.98 9.81 -6.86
N ASP A 141 -19.10 11.13 -6.88
CA ASP A 141 -19.21 11.93 -5.66
C ASP A 141 -20.67 11.99 -5.18
N LEU A 142 -20.93 11.35 -4.04
CA LEU A 142 -22.24 11.33 -3.38
C LEU A 142 -22.28 12.21 -2.12
N THR A 143 -21.22 12.94 -1.81
CA THR A 143 -21.08 13.69 -0.54
C THR A 143 -22.03 14.88 -0.45
N ASN A 144 -22.40 15.45 -1.60
CA ASN A 144 -23.22 16.66 -1.69
C ASN A 144 -24.74 16.39 -1.81
N LEU A 145 -25.18 15.16 -1.56
CA LEU A 145 -26.57 14.77 -1.70
C LEU A 145 -27.44 15.30 -0.56
N LYS A 146 -28.54 15.96 -0.92
CA LYS A 146 -29.53 16.53 0.01
C LYS A 146 -30.61 15.51 0.40
N LYS A 147 -30.24 14.27 0.76
CA LYS A 147 -31.15 13.22 1.23
C LYS A 147 -30.56 12.48 2.44
N SER A 148 -31.40 11.75 3.17
CA SER A 148 -30.94 10.90 4.27
C SER A 148 -30.07 9.77 3.73
N LYS A 149 -29.18 9.23 4.57
CA LYS A 149 -28.29 8.13 4.18
C LYS A 149 -29.08 6.88 3.80
N GLU A 150 -30.19 6.65 4.49
CA GLU A 150 -31.11 5.54 4.30
C GLU A 150 -31.80 5.65 2.93
N ASP A 151 -32.29 6.84 2.58
CA ASP A 151 -32.91 7.10 1.28
C ASP A 151 -31.90 6.94 0.13
N ILE A 152 -30.67 7.44 0.32
CA ILE A 152 -29.60 7.28 -0.67
C ILE A 152 -29.27 5.80 -0.88
N THR A 153 -29.20 5.03 0.21
CA THR A 153 -28.90 3.59 0.14
C THR A 153 -29.99 2.82 -0.62
N LEU A 154 -31.27 3.14 -0.37
CA LEU A 154 -32.39 2.55 -1.11
C LEU A 154 -32.32 2.88 -2.60
N LEU A 155 -32.05 4.15 -2.94
CA LEU A 155 -31.93 4.58 -4.33
C LEU A 155 -30.74 3.94 -5.05
N LEU A 156 -29.62 3.78 -4.37
CA LEU A 156 -28.46 3.06 -4.90
C LEU A 156 -28.82 1.61 -5.21
N GLN A 157 -29.50 0.91 -4.29
CA GLN A 157 -29.96 -0.46 -4.50
C GLN A 157 -30.96 -0.57 -5.66
N GLU A 158 -31.90 0.39 -5.78
CA GLU A 158 -32.83 0.47 -6.92
C GLU A 158 -32.10 0.68 -8.25
N CYS A 159 -31.01 1.44 -8.24
CA CYS A 159 -30.16 1.67 -9.40
C CYS A 159 -29.16 0.52 -9.66
N GLY A 160 -29.31 -0.63 -9.00
CA GLY A 160 -28.49 -1.81 -9.24
C GLY A 160 -27.11 -1.76 -8.59
N PHE A 161 -26.85 -0.80 -7.70
CA PHE A 161 -25.62 -0.77 -6.92
C PHE A 161 -25.65 -1.88 -5.85
N SER A 162 -25.03 -3.01 -6.15
CA SER A 162 -24.80 -4.10 -5.19
C SER A 162 -23.41 -3.91 -4.56
N LYS A 163 -23.38 -3.64 -3.26
CA LYS A 163 -22.15 -3.59 -2.46
C LYS A 163 -21.65 -5.01 -2.15
#